data_AF-A0A924A5A9-F1
#
_entry.id   AF-A0A924A5A9-F1
#
_cell.length_a   1.000
_cell.length_b   1.000
_cell.length_c   1.000
_cell.angle_alpha   90.00
_cell.angle_beta   90.00
_cell.angle_gamma   90.00
#
_symmetry.space_group_name_H-M   'P 1'
#
loop_
_entity.id
_entity.type
_entity.pdbx_description
1 polymer ?
#
loop_
_entity_poly.entity_id
_entity_poly.type
_entity_poly.pdbx_seq_one_letter_code
_entity_poly.pdbx_strand_id
1 'polypeptide(L)'
;MYSKCIVKITIDILYLIGYITKVAALEPVVKNFVVYQTLSGRKPYGDWLNALRDSKARIIILQRLNRLRIGYFGNTKAVGFGLFELKINYGPGFRVYFGKEKNSIIILFLGGDKSTQQKDIKKAQEYLIDYLSR
;
A
#
# COMPACT_ATOMS: atom_id res chain seq x y z
N MET A 1 -2.64 -7.44 -55.54
CA MET A 1 -1.46 -7.64 -54.65
C MET A 1 -1.43 -6.64 -53.48
N TYR A 2 -1.89 -5.40 -53.64
CA TYR A 2 -1.90 -4.34 -52.61
C TYR A 2 -2.81 -4.59 -51.38
N SER A 3 -3.96 -5.26 -51.55
CA SER A 3 -4.95 -5.45 -50.47
C SER A 3 -4.42 -6.31 -49.30
N LYS A 4 -3.63 -7.37 -49.56
CA LYS A 4 -3.02 -8.19 -48.50
C LYS A 4 -1.96 -7.44 -47.67
N CYS A 5 -1.28 -6.46 -48.28
CA CYS A 5 -0.26 -5.66 -47.60
C CYS A 5 -0.91 -4.66 -46.64
N ILE A 6 -1.99 -4.00 -47.05
CA ILE A 6 -2.76 -3.05 -46.23
C ILE A 6 -3.35 -3.75 -45.00
N VAL A 7 -3.97 -4.93 -45.18
CA VAL A 7 -4.56 -5.70 -44.06
C VAL A 7 -3.48 -6.09 -43.03
N LYS A 8 -2.30 -6.51 -43.49
CA LYS A 8 -1.18 -6.87 -42.61
C LYS A 8 -0.65 -5.66 -41.83
N ILE A 9 -0.46 -4.52 -42.51
CA ILE A 9 -0.05 -3.25 -41.87
C ILE A 9 -1.08 -2.80 -40.83
N THR A 10 -2.38 -2.90 -41.11
CA THR A 10 -3.42 -2.53 -40.14
C THR A 10 -3.44 -3.45 -38.92
N ILE A 11 -3.19 -4.76 -39.08
CA ILE A 11 -3.09 -5.70 -37.97
C ILE A 11 -1.84 -5.41 -37.12
N ASP A 12 -0.70 -5.15 -37.77
CA ASP A 12 0.55 -4.83 -37.08
C ASP A 12 0.44 -3.50 -36.30
N ILE A 13 -0.23 -2.49 -36.88
CA ILE A 13 -0.55 -1.23 -36.19
C ILE A 13 -1.50 -1.46 -35.01
N LEU A 14 -2.55 -2.26 -35.18
CA LEU A 14 -3.48 -2.59 -34.08
C LEU A 14 -2.77 -3.30 -32.93
N TYR A 15 -1.86 -4.23 -33.25
CA TYR A 15 -1.06 -4.95 -32.25
C TYR A 15 -0.09 -4.01 -31.53
N LEU A 16 0.57 -3.10 -32.27
CA LEU A 16 1.47 -2.11 -31.71
C LEU A 16 0.72 -1.09 -30.84
N ILE A 17 -0.46 -0.62 -31.25
CA ILE A 17 -1.32 0.26 -30.45
C ILE A 17 -1.75 -0.47 -29.16
N GLY A 18 -2.12 -1.75 -29.25
CA GLY A 18 -2.44 -2.58 -28.08
C GLY A 18 -1.24 -2.77 -27.13
N TYR A 19 -0.04 -2.94 -27.67
CA TYR A 19 1.19 -3.01 -26.89
C TYR A 19 1.51 -1.67 -26.21
N ILE A 20 1.43 -0.55 -26.95
CA ILE A 20 1.69 0.80 -26.44
C ILE A 20 0.68 1.17 -25.34
N THR A 21 -0.61 0.89 -25.52
CA THR A 21 -1.62 1.14 -24.48
C THR A 21 -1.37 0.30 -23.22
N LYS A 22 -0.93 -0.95 -23.37
CA LYS A 22 -0.56 -1.81 -22.23
C LYS A 22 0.69 -1.33 -21.51
N VAL A 23 1.66 -0.76 -22.23
CA VAL A 23 2.86 -0.14 -21.65
C VAL A 23 2.54 1.20 -20.99
N ALA A 24 1.65 2.02 -21.57
CA ALA A 24 1.17 3.26 -20.96
C ALA A 24 0.32 3.01 -19.69
N ALA A 25 -0.28 1.83 -19.53
CA ALA A 25 -0.90 1.41 -18.26
C ALA A 25 0.12 1.04 -17.16
N LEU A 26 1.42 1.04 -17.45
CA LEU A 26 2.51 0.82 -16.48
C LEU A 26 3.06 2.13 -15.89
N GLU A 27 2.37 3.25 -16.07
CA GLU A 27 2.68 4.48 -15.34
C GLU A 27 2.75 4.16 -13.83
N PRO A 28 3.85 4.49 -13.14
CA PRO A 28 3.97 4.23 -11.72
C PRO A 28 2.95 5.09 -10.98
N VAL A 29 1.78 4.50 -10.69
CA VAL A 29 0.76 5.15 -9.88
C VAL A 29 1.33 5.28 -8.46
N VAL A 30 1.90 6.46 -8.19
CA VAL A 30 2.33 6.87 -6.86
C VAL A 30 1.10 6.82 -5.97
N LYS A 31 1.14 5.92 -4.98
CA LYS A 31 0.01 5.70 -4.09
C LYS A 31 -0.06 6.85 -3.07
N ASN A 32 -1.25 7.36 -2.80
CA ASN A 32 -1.45 8.32 -1.74
C ASN A 32 -1.60 7.60 -0.41
N PHE A 33 -1.00 8.14 0.65
CA PHE A 33 -1.20 7.65 2.01
C PHE A 33 -2.29 8.46 2.69
N VAL A 34 -3.26 7.76 3.28
CA VAL A 34 -4.24 8.33 4.19
C VAL A 34 -4.03 7.69 5.55
N VAL A 35 -3.96 8.51 6.60
CA VAL A 35 -3.92 7.99 7.98
C VAL A 35 -5.36 7.86 8.46
N TYR A 36 -5.74 6.66 8.87
CA TYR A 36 -7.06 6.42 9.47
C TYR A 36 -7.26 7.30 10.71
N GLN A 37 -8.46 7.84 10.84
CA GLN A 37 -8.87 8.68 11.95
C GLN A 37 -10.14 8.11 12.56
N THR A 38 -10.21 7.95 13.89
CA THR A 38 -11.42 7.51 14.62
C THR A 38 -12.50 8.58 14.58
N LEU A 39 -13.75 8.24 14.91
CA LEU A 39 -14.85 9.22 15.05
C LEU A 39 -14.51 10.34 16.04
N SER A 40 -13.77 10.01 17.11
CA SER A 40 -13.27 10.99 18.08
C SER A 40 -12.08 11.85 17.60
N GLY A 41 -11.64 11.66 16.35
CA GLY A 41 -10.55 12.43 15.76
C GLY A 41 -9.14 11.90 16.03
N ARG A 42 -8.96 10.80 16.78
CA ARG A 42 -7.63 10.21 17.04
C ARG A 42 -7.07 9.55 15.79
N LYS A 43 -5.74 9.56 15.65
CA LYS A 43 -5.02 8.98 14.51
C LYS A 43 -4.07 7.90 15.03
N PRO A 44 -4.53 6.65 15.24
CA PRO A 44 -3.79 5.64 15.99
C PRO A 44 -2.38 5.36 15.45
N TYR A 45 -2.22 5.30 14.12
CA TYR A 45 -0.90 5.17 13.48
C TYR A 45 0.00 6.38 13.78
N GLY A 46 -0.54 7.60 13.68
CA GLY A 46 0.22 8.83 13.95
C GLY A 46 0.64 8.93 15.41
N ASP A 47 -0.27 8.63 16.33
CA ASP A 47 -0.03 8.60 17.78
C ASP A 47 1.09 7.59 18.12
N TRP A 48 1.01 6.39 17.54
CA TRP A 48 2.06 5.38 17.70
C TRP A 48 3.41 5.83 17.15
N LEU A 49 3.45 6.36 15.92
CA LEU A 49 4.69 6.80 15.30
C LEU A 49 5.36 7.92 16.11
N ASN A 50 4.57 8.85 16.64
CA ASN A 50 5.04 9.96 17.47
C ASN A 50 5.55 9.50 18.84
N ALA A 51 5.00 8.41 19.38
CA ALA A 51 5.45 7.83 20.65
C ALA A 51 6.81 7.09 20.55
N LEU A 52 7.32 6.82 19.34
CA LEU A 52 8.61 6.16 19.15
C LEU A 52 9.78 7.06 19.57
N ARG A 53 10.45 6.68 20.66
CA ARG A 53 11.65 7.37 21.16
C ARG A 53 12.83 7.27 20.18
N ASP A 54 12.99 6.13 19.51
CA ASP A 54 14.04 5.91 18.52
C ASP A 54 13.74 6.70 17.22
N SER A 55 14.54 7.74 16.97
CA SER A 55 14.45 8.58 15.77
C SER A 55 14.85 7.81 14.50
N LYS A 56 15.79 6.88 14.60
CA LYS A 56 16.24 6.04 13.48
C LYS A 56 15.15 5.05 13.10
N ALA A 57 14.43 4.49 14.07
CA ALA A 57 13.24 3.68 13.81
C ALA A 57 12.21 4.44 12.96
N ARG A 58 11.89 5.69 13.34
CA ARG A 58 10.95 6.55 12.61
C ARG A 58 11.40 6.76 11.15
N ILE A 59 12.67 7.08 10.93
CA ILE A 59 13.23 7.27 9.57
C ILE A 59 13.09 6.00 8.73
N ILE A 60 13.47 4.84 9.29
CA ILE A 60 13.38 3.56 8.58
C ILE A 60 11.93 3.23 8.21
N ILE A 61 10.97 3.47 9.12
CA ILE A 61 9.55 3.26 8.87
C ILE A 61 9.07 4.16 7.71
N LEU A 62 9.39 5.45 7.74
CA LEU A 62 9.01 6.39 6.68
C LEU A 62 9.64 6.04 5.33
N GLN A 63 10.91 5.62 5.31
CA GLN A 63 11.57 5.14 4.09
C GLN A 63 10.87 3.90 3.52
N ARG A 64 10.44 2.98 4.39
CA ARG A 64 9.70 1.78 3.96
C ARG A 64 8.32 2.14 3.40
N LEU A 65 7.62 3.11 4.00
CA LEU A 65 6.37 3.63 3.45
C LEU A 65 6.58 4.33 2.10
N ASN A 66 7.65 5.11 1.92
CA ASN A 66 7.97 5.73 0.63
C ASN A 66 8.20 4.68 -0.47
N ARG A 67 8.82 3.54 -0.16
CA ARG A 67 8.95 2.42 -1.10
C ARG A 67 7.60 1.78 -1.41
N LEU A 68 6.76 1.59 -0.39
CA LEU A 68 5.40 1.09 -0.54
C LEU A 68 4.57 2.02 -1.46
N ARG A 69 4.78 3.34 -1.36
CA ARG A 69 4.15 4.39 -2.18
C ARG A 69 4.31 4.16 -3.68
N ILE A 70 5.52 3.81 -4.09
CA ILE A 70 5.87 3.58 -5.49
C ILE A 70 5.66 2.12 -5.92
N GLY A 71 4.99 1.30 -5.09
CA GLY A 71 4.61 -0.07 -5.41
C GLY A 71 5.57 -1.15 -4.94
N TYR A 72 6.66 -0.81 -4.24
CA TYR A 72 7.55 -1.81 -3.65
C TYR A 72 7.05 -2.26 -2.28
N PHE A 73 6.26 -3.33 -2.27
CA PHE A 73 5.65 -3.90 -1.05
C PHE A 73 6.64 -4.56 -0.09
N GLY A 74 7.81 -4.99 -0.57
CA GLY A 74 8.81 -5.64 0.27
C GLY A 74 8.25 -6.83 1.06
N ASN A 75 8.62 -6.93 2.35
CA ASN A 75 8.12 -7.98 3.24
C ASN A 75 6.74 -7.60 3.79
N THR A 76 5.71 -7.81 2.98
CA THR A 76 4.30 -7.59 3.34
C THR A 76 3.57 -8.92 3.43
N LYS A 77 2.67 -9.07 4.41
CA LYS A 77 1.80 -10.25 4.56
C LYS A 77 0.33 -9.81 4.63
N ALA A 78 -0.57 -10.52 3.94
CA ALA A 78 -2.01 -10.34 4.16
C ALA A 78 -2.41 -10.93 5.53
N VAL A 79 -3.19 -10.18 6.30
CA VAL A 79 -3.65 -10.57 7.65
C VAL A 79 -5.19 -10.64 7.75
N GLY A 80 -5.85 -10.77 6.59
CA GLY A 80 -7.30 -10.96 6.47
C GLY A 80 -8.07 -9.66 6.20
N PHE A 81 -9.30 -9.80 5.68
CA PHE A 81 -10.25 -8.71 5.46
C PHE A 81 -9.76 -7.53 4.59
N GLY A 82 -8.73 -7.72 3.76
CA GLY A 82 -8.12 -6.63 3.00
C GLY A 82 -7.08 -5.82 3.77
N LEU A 83 -6.71 -6.26 4.98
CA LEU A 83 -5.63 -5.71 5.78
C LEU A 83 -4.30 -6.41 5.46
N PHE A 84 -3.24 -5.61 5.40
CA PHE A 84 -1.87 -6.03 5.15
C PHE A 84 -0.96 -5.57 6.28
N GLU A 85 0.05 -6.37 6.56
CA GLU A 85 1.10 -6.10 7.54
C GLU A 85 2.43 -5.89 6.80
N LEU A 86 3.00 -4.70 6.90
CA LEU A 86 4.36 -4.41 6.47
C LEU A 86 5.34 -4.75 7.61
N LYS A 87 6.24 -5.70 7.35
CA LYS A 87 7.25 -6.15 8.32
C LYS A 87 8.56 -5.41 8.15
N ILE A 88 9.02 -4.78 9.23
CA ILE A 88 10.27 -4.03 9.26
C ILE A 88 11.18 -4.67 10.31
N ASN A 89 12.23 -5.34 9.84
CA ASN A 89 13.22 -6.02 10.69
C ASN A 89 14.26 -5.01 11.17
N TYR A 90 13.87 -4.18 12.13
CA TYR A 90 14.73 -3.23 12.82
C TYR A 90 14.26 -3.10 14.27
N GLY A 91 15.20 -3.03 15.23
CA GLY A 91 14.90 -2.99 16.66
C GLY A 91 13.99 -4.15 17.09
N PRO A 92 12.87 -3.89 17.77
CA PRO A 92 11.93 -4.93 18.23
C PRO A 92 11.18 -5.64 17.10
N GLY A 93 11.36 -5.21 15.85
CA GLY A 93 10.67 -5.75 14.68
C GLY A 93 9.32 -5.08 14.47
N PHE A 94 9.34 -3.85 13.98
CA PHE A 94 8.12 -3.05 13.75
C PHE A 94 7.18 -3.65 12.70
N ARG A 95 5.89 -3.41 12.89
CA ARG A 95 4.78 -3.79 12.01
C ARG A 95 3.92 -2.58 11.73
N VAL A 96 3.60 -2.34 10.46
CA VAL A 96 2.64 -1.31 10.07
C VAL A 96 1.47 -1.99 9.38
N TYR A 97 0.27 -1.74 9.89
CA TYR A 97 -0.97 -2.32 9.39
C TYR A 97 -1.66 -1.33 8.46
N PHE A 98 -1.91 -1.76 7.23
CA PHE A 98 -2.47 -0.91 6.20
C PHE A 98 -3.49 -1.65 5.33
N GLY A 99 -4.48 -0.92 4.86
CA GLY A 99 -5.41 -1.37 3.82
C GLY A 99 -5.07 -0.74 2.48
N LYS A 100 -5.64 -1.31 1.42
CA LYS A 100 -5.56 -0.73 0.08
C LYS A 100 -6.97 -0.38 -0.37
N GLU A 101 -7.15 0.84 -0.84
CA GLU A 101 -8.39 1.27 -1.48
C GLU A 101 -8.07 1.68 -2.91
N LYS A 102 -8.77 1.07 -3.88
CA LYS A 102 -8.48 1.22 -5.31
C LYS A 102 -7.00 0.88 -5.62
N ASN A 103 -6.51 1.27 -6.80
CA ASN A 103 -5.12 1.02 -7.20
C ASN A 103 -4.12 2.06 -6.64
N SER A 104 -4.62 3.15 -6.03
CA SER A 104 -3.82 4.34 -5.73
C SER A 104 -3.86 4.79 -4.27
N ILE A 105 -4.65 4.20 -3.36
CA ILE A 105 -4.73 4.68 -1.97
C ILE A 105 -4.27 3.58 -1.00
N ILE A 106 -3.38 3.95 -0.08
CA ILE A 106 -2.98 3.12 1.05
C ILE A 106 -3.44 3.80 2.34
N ILE A 107 -4.20 3.06 3.15
CA ILE A 107 -4.76 3.56 4.40
C ILE A 107 -3.95 2.97 5.56
N LEU A 108 -3.35 3.82 6.39
CA LEU A 108 -2.55 3.41 7.55
C LEU A 108 -3.45 3.38 8.80
N PHE A 109 -3.62 2.20 9.39
CA PHE A 109 -4.52 1.99 10.53
C PHE A 109 -3.79 2.06 11.86
N LEU A 110 -2.70 1.30 11.98
CA LEU A 110 -1.99 1.11 13.23
C LEU A 110 -0.53 0.77 12.96
N GLY A 111 0.34 1.04 13.91
CA GLY A 111 1.66 0.43 13.98
C GLY A 111 1.90 -0.19 15.35
N GLY A 112 2.86 -1.10 15.39
CA GLY A 112 3.25 -1.83 16.58
C GLY A 112 4.61 -2.48 16.38
N ASP A 113 4.94 -3.43 17.24
CA ASP A 113 6.11 -4.27 17.08
C ASP A 113 5.73 -5.75 17.20
N LYS A 114 6.73 -6.62 17.05
CA LYS A 114 6.52 -8.06 17.00
C LYS A 114 5.90 -8.60 18.30
N SER A 115 6.12 -7.97 19.45
CA SER A 115 5.65 -8.45 20.75
C SER A 115 4.13 -8.34 20.92
N THR A 116 3.51 -7.34 20.30
CA THR A 116 2.07 -7.06 20.40
C THR A 116 1.27 -7.46 19.15
N GLN A 117 1.91 -8.14 18.20
CA GLN A 117 1.39 -8.42 16.86
C GLN A 117 -0.07 -8.93 16.83
N GLN A 118 -0.42 -9.93 17.65
CA GLN A 118 -1.78 -10.50 17.63
C GLN A 118 -2.84 -9.48 18.07
N LYS A 119 -2.53 -8.70 19.10
CA LYS A 119 -3.40 -7.63 19.60
C LYS A 119 -3.55 -6.52 18.56
N ASP A 120 -2.45 -6.15 17.91
CA ASP A 120 -2.45 -5.09 16.91
C ASP A 120 -3.21 -5.48 15.65
N ILE A 121 -3.11 -6.74 15.21
CA ILE A 121 -3.92 -7.26 14.08
C ILE A 121 -5.41 -7.13 14.39
N LYS A 122 -5.85 -7.60 15.58
CA LYS A 122 -7.26 -7.52 15.97
C LYS A 122 -7.74 -6.06 16.00
N LYS A 123 -6.96 -5.17 16.59
CA LYS A 123 -7.30 -3.75 16.67
C LYS A 123 -7.33 -3.06 15.30
N ALA A 124 -6.41 -3.42 14.41
CA ALA A 124 -6.39 -2.92 13.04
C ALA A 124 -7.59 -3.42 12.22
N GLN A 125 -8.06 -4.65 12.47
CA GLN A 125 -9.32 -5.15 11.89
C GLN A 125 -10.53 -4.38 12.41
N GLU A 126 -10.59 -4.06 13.70
CA GLU A 126 -11.65 -3.21 14.27
C GLU A 126 -11.66 -1.81 13.60
N TYR A 127 -10.49 -1.19 13.42
CA TYR A 127 -10.38 0.09 12.72
C TYR A 127 -10.73 0.03 11.25
N LEU A 128 -10.46 -1.09 10.58
CA LEU A 128 -10.88 -1.30 9.20
C LEU A 128 -12.41 -1.41 9.10
N ILE A 129 -13.05 -2.16 9.99
CA ILE A 129 -14.52 -2.27 10.03
C ILE A 129 -15.14 -0.89 10.27
N ASP A 130 -14.61 -0.13 11.22
CA ASP A 130 -15.05 1.23 11.49
C ASP A 130 -14.88 2.15 10.27
N TYR A 131 -13.74 2.07 9.57
CA TYR A 131 -13.52 2.82 8.33
C TYR A 131 -14.52 2.47 7.23
N LEU A 132 -14.83 1.18 7.05
CA LEU A 132 -15.76 0.71 6.02
C LEU A 132 -17.23 1.00 6.34
N SER A 133 -17.55 1.32 7.60
CA SER A 133 -18.92 1.63 8.04
C SER A 133 -19.28 3.11 7.89
N ARG A 134 -18.43 3.91 7.24
CA ARG A 134 -18.59 5.34 7.01
C ARG A 134 -18.93 5.61 5.55
#